data_AF-A0A1H0RF80-F1
#
_entry.id   AF-A0A1H0RF80-F1
#
_cell.length_a   1.000
_cell.length_b   1.000
_cell.length_c   1.000
_cell.angle_alpha   90.00
_cell.angle_beta   90.00
_cell.angle_gamma   90.00
#
_symmetry.space_group_name_H-M   'P 1'
#
loop_
_entity.id
_entity.type
_entity.pdbx_description
1 polymer ?
#
loop_
_entity_poly.entity_id
_entity_poly.type
_entity_poly.pdbx_seq_one_letter_code
_entity_poly.pdbx_strand_id
1 'polypeptide(L)'
;MLNNLILFFAFIVNFISFILLGILFQQITKYKLSLKEWVFFLLEIEVFLPIVNGTLLSTLNLSPYLVKECTIYLVAADLIAISYKRNSKMEFRYHFFYGLYPIVFYVVLHNSFFIICQSIFSIKIDILKPSLPVILTGIEPFIVYYLVSRWLNIDISNVSQSLKKHIEPKVFNIVNILMVFYFLLVDAIAILRPFRDAANDALRAIIAFLYFILLFTFLFYLNFRHGQEQKEELLRNQEMELTALENYSKHVESLYQEVRSFRHDYANVLMSLKVGIDQGNLD
;
A
#
# COMPACT_ATOMS: atom_id res chain seq x y z
N MET A 1 -27.36 -29.43 12.52
CA MET A 1 -27.51 -28.01 12.91
C MET A 1 -26.15 -27.30 13.04
N LEU A 2 -25.22 -27.82 13.84
CA LEU A 2 -23.88 -27.23 14.01
C LEU A 2 -23.07 -27.09 12.70
N ASN A 3 -23.13 -28.10 11.82
CA ASN A 3 -22.40 -28.08 10.54
C ASN A 3 -22.91 -26.99 9.57
N ASN A 4 -24.22 -26.75 9.54
CA ASN A 4 -24.82 -25.69 8.71
C ASN A 4 -24.49 -24.30 9.26
N LEU A 5 -24.43 -24.17 10.59
CA LEU A 5 -24.00 -22.93 11.26
C LEU A 5 -22.54 -22.61 10.93
N ILE A 6 -21.66 -23.61 10.98
CA ILE A 6 -20.25 -23.50 10.63
C ILE A 6 -20.06 -23.09 9.16
N LEU A 7 -20.81 -23.70 8.23
CA LEU A 7 -20.78 -23.33 6.81
C LEU A 7 -21.27 -21.89 6.58
N PHE A 8 -22.33 -21.48 7.28
CA PHE A 8 -22.84 -20.11 7.22
C PHE A 8 -21.83 -19.09 7.72
N PHE A 9 -21.14 -19.36 8.83
CA PHE A 9 -20.08 -18.49 9.32
C PHE A 9 -18.86 -18.46 8.40
N ALA A 10 -18.48 -19.60 7.81
CA ALA A 10 -17.40 -19.64 6.81
C ALA A 10 -17.73 -18.78 5.59
N PHE A 11 -18.98 -18.83 5.10
CA PHE A 11 -19.49 -17.97 4.04
C PHE A 11 -19.38 -16.48 4.40
N ILE A 12 -19.86 -16.09 5.59
CA ILE A 12 -19.78 -14.69 6.05
C ILE A 12 -18.34 -14.21 6.11
N VAL A 13 -17.42 -15.01 6.65
CA VAL A 13 -16.02 -14.63 6.75
C VAL A 13 -15.39 -14.46 5.37
N ASN A 14 -15.66 -15.39 4.45
CA ASN A 14 -15.17 -15.30 3.07
C ASN A 14 -15.67 -14.01 2.39
N PHE A 15 -16.95 -13.71 2.54
CA PHE A 15 -17.57 -12.49 2.02
C PHE A 15 -16.91 -11.22 2.59
N ILE A 16 -16.66 -11.20 3.90
CA ILE A 16 -15.94 -10.11 4.57
C ILE A 16 -14.50 -9.98 4.02
N SER A 17 -13.79 -11.09 3.84
CA SER A 17 -12.43 -11.09 3.30
C SER A 17 -12.37 -10.45 1.91
N PHE A 18 -13.34 -10.74 1.04
CA PHE A 18 -13.42 -10.11 -0.29
C PHE A 18 -13.79 -8.63 -0.24
N ILE A 19 -14.74 -8.24 0.64
CA ILE A 19 -15.00 -6.81 0.87
C ILE A 19 -13.73 -6.09 1.27
N LEU A 20 -12.97 -6.67 2.19
CA LEU A 20 -11.77 -6.04 2.68
C LEU A 20 -10.64 -6.02 1.63
N LEU A 21 -10.55 -7.03 0.75
CA LEU A 21 -9.65 -7.02 -0.42
C LEU A 21 -10.00 -5.89 -1.40
N GLY A 22 -11.29 -5.68 -1.66
CA GLY A 22 -11.75 -4.53 -2.45
C GLY A 22 -11.41 -3.19 -1.78
N ILE A 23 -11.53 -3.08 -0.45
CA ILE A 23 -11.11 -1.88 0.29
C ILE A 23 -9.60 -1.64 0.16
N LEU A 24 -8.77 -2.68 0.29
CA LEU A 24 -7.33 -2.57 0.07
C LEU A 24 -7.01 -2.05 -1.33
N PHE A 25 -7.65 -2.62 -2.35
CA PHE A 25 -7.50 -2.14 -3.74
C PHE A 25 -7.83 -0.65 -3.86
N GLN A 26 -8.92 -0.19 -3.26
CA GLN A 26 -9.30 1.24 -3.27
C GLN A 26 -8.28 2.11 -2.55
N GLN A 27 -7.74 1.66 -1.42
CA GLN A 27 -6.71 2.41 -0.68
C GLN A 27 -5.47 2.57 -1.54
N ILE A 28 -4.96 1.47 -2.13
CA ILE A 28 -3.74 1.48 -2.94
C ILE A 28 -3.92 2.35 -4.18
N THR A 29 -5.01 2.15 -4.93
CA THR A 29 -5.21 2.83 -6.22
C THR A 29 -5.81 4.23 -6.10
N LYS A 30 -6.40 4.56 -4.95
CA LYS A 30 -7.27 5.73 -4.74
C LYS A 30 -8.52 5.73 -5.64
N TYR A 31 -8.81 4.63 -6.34
CA TYR A 31 -10.01 4.48 -7.17
C TYR A 31 -11.17 4.01 -6.32
N LYS A 32 -12.29 4.74 -6.33
CA LYS A 32 -13.53 4.26 -5.69
C LYS A 32 -14.21 3.23 -6.59
N LEU A 33 -14.60 2.08 -6.04
CA LEU A 33 -15.44 1.10 -6.75
C LEU A 33 -16.90 1.57 -6.71
N SER A 34 -17.57 1.51 -7.85
CA SER A 34 -19.00 1.76 -7.96
C SER A 34 -19.80 0.59 -7.37
N LEU A 35 -21.07 0.84 -7.03
CA LEU A 35 -21.97 -0.20 -6.49
C LEU A 35 -22.09 -1.39 -7.46
N LYS A 36 -22.13 -1.13 -8.78
CA LYS A 36 -22.16 -2.19 -9.80
C LYS A 36 -20.89 -3.03 -9.81
N GLU A 37 -19.72 -2.40 -9.68
CA GLU A 37 -18.43 -3.10 -9.60
C GLU A 37 -18.33 -3.93 -8.32
N TRP A 38 -18.82 -3.42 -7.18
CA TRP A 38 -18.91 -4.19 -5.94
C TRP A 38 -19.84 -5.40 -6.05
N VAL A 39 -21.03 -5.21 -6.62
CA VAL A 39 -21.99 -6.30 -6.80
C VAL A 39 -21.43 -7.34 -7.75
N PHE A 40 -20.84 -6.93 -8.87
CA PHE A 40 -20.23 -7.86 -9.83
C PHE A 40 -19.09 -8.66 -9.16
N PHE A 41 -18.15 -7.96 -8.54
CA PHE A 41 -17.03 -8.54 -7.81
C PHE A 41 -17.47 -9.55 -6.74
N LEU A 42 -18.46 -9.22 -5.90
CA LEU A 42 -18.91 -10.12 -4.83
C LEU A 42 -19.76 -11.30 -5.36
N LEU A 43 -20.59 -11.07 -6.38
CA LEU A 43 -21.51 -12.07 -6.92
C LEU A 43 -20.77 -13.09 -7.79
N GLU A 44 -19.74 -12.67 -8.52
CA GLU A 44 -18.85 -13.56 -9.26
C GLU A 44 -18.17 -14.56 -8.32
N ILE A 45 -17.70 -14.09 -7.17
CA ILE A 45 -16.93 -14.89 -6.22
C ILE A 45 -17.80 -15.81 -5.36
N GLU A 46 -18.94 -15.34 -4.84
CA GLU A 46 -19.76 -16.11 -3.89
C GLU A 46 -20.84 -16.97 -4.55
N VAL A 47 -21.25 -16.67 -5.78
CA VAL A 47 -22.36 -17.38 -6.46
C VAL A 47 -21.89 -18.04 -7.74
N PHE A 48 -21.30 -17.27 -8.66
CA PHE A 48 -20.93 -17.81 -9.96
C PHE A 48 -19.83 -18.86 -9.85
N LEU A 49 -18.77 -18.55 -9.11
CA LEU A 49 -17.64 -19.46 -8.98
C LEU A 49 -17.99 -20.77 -8.29
N PRO A 50 -18.65 -20.84 -7.13
CA PRO A 50 -19.00 -22.11 -6.50
C PRO A 50 -19.87 -23.01 -7.38
N ILE A 51 -20.74 -22.43 -8.21
CA ILE A 51 -21.59 -23.16 -9.17
C ILE A 51 -20.75 -23.70 -10.33
N VAL A 52 -19.92 -22.86 -10.96
CA VAL A 52 -19.00 -23.27 -12.03
C VAL A 52 -18.03 -24.32 -11.51
N ASN A 53 -17.50 -24.11 -10.33
CA ASN A 53 -16.59 -25.00 -9.63
C ASN A 53 -17.24 -26.34 -9.27
N GLY A 54 -18.46 -26.34 -8.73
CA GLY A 54 -19.19 -27.57 -8.40
C GLY A 54 -19.52 -28.41 -9.65
N THR A 55 -19.95 -27.75 -10.72
CA THR A 55 -20.21 -28.40 -12.01
C THR A 55 -18.91 -28.93 -12.64
N LEU A 56 -17.85 -28.11 -12.71
CA LEU A 56 -16.55 -28.47 -13.27
C LEU A 56 -15.88 -29.62 -12.51
N LEU A 57 -15.92 -29.60 -11.17
CA LEU A 57 -15.41 -30.65 -10.30
C LEU A 57 -16.12 -31.99 -10.57
N SER A 58 -17.45 -31.94 -10.76
CA SER A 58 -18.26 -33.12 -11.05
C SER A 58 -18.05 -33.68 -12.46
N THR A 59 -17.72 -32.83 -13.44
CA THR A 59 -17.51 -33.24 -14.84
C THR A 59 -16.08 -33.67 -15.16
N LEU A 60 -15.07 -33.06 -14.51
CA LEU A 60 -13.66 -33.24 -14.86
C LEU A 60 -12.86 -34.02 -13.80
N ASN A 61 -13.46 -34.45 -12.69
CA ASN A 61 -12.78 -35.10 -11.56
C ASN A 61 -11.53 -34.34 -11.07
N LEU A 62 -11.57 -33.01 -11.14
CA LEU A 62 -10.47 -32.16 -10.67
C LEU A 62 -10.41 -32.16 -9.14
N SER A 63 -9.25 -31.84 -8.57
CA SER A 63 -9.13 -31.70 -7.12
C SER A 63 -9.87 -30.44 -6.64
N PRO A 64 -10.59 -30.47 -5.51
CA PRO A 64 -11.25 -29.30 -4.93
C PRO A 64 -10.31 -28.12 -4.62
N TYR A 65 -9.00 -28.37 -4.63
CA TYR A 65 -7.98 -27.36 -4.44
C TYR A 65 -7.76 -26.48 -5.67
N LEU A 66 -7.62 -27.07 -6.86
CA LEU A 66 -7.41 -26.33 -8.13
C LEU A 66 -8.52 -25.29 -8.37
N VAL A 67 -9.72 -25.67 -7.94
CA VAL A 67 -10.95 -24.91 -7.98
C VAL A 67 -10.90 -23.64 -7.10
N LYS A 68 -10.28 -23.72 -5.91
CA LYS A 68 -10.08 -22.55 -5.02
C LYS A 68 -9.10 -21.56 -5.65
N GLU A 69 -8.01 -22.05 -6.23
CA GLU A 69 -6.96 -21.20 -6.82
C GLU A 69 -7.46 -20.48 -8.09
N CYS A 70 -8.33 -21.10 -8.90
CA CYS A 70 -9.02 -20.44 -10.02
C CYS A 70 -9.79 -19.17 -9.59
N THR A 71 -10.34 -19.16 -8.37
CA THR A 71 -11.03 -17.98 -7.79
C THR A 71 -10.10 -16.80 -7.65
N ILE A 72 -8.89 -17.04 -7.15
CA ILE A 72 -7.90 -16.00 -6.90
C ILE A 72 -7.44 -15.37 -8.21
N TYR A 73 -7.26 -16.18 -9.26
CA TYR A 73 -6.87 -15.68 -10.58
C TYR A 73 -7.95 -14.82 -11.26
N LEU A 74 -9.23 -15.20 -11.13
CA LEU A 74 -10.33 -14.39 -11.66
C LEU A 74 -10.46 -13.06 -10.93
N VAL A 75 -10.37 -13.08 -9.60
CA VAL A 75 -10.33 -11.86 -8.77
C VAL A 75 -9.17 -10.94 -9.19
N ALA A 76 -8.00 -11.49 -9.47
CA ALA A 76 -6.87 -10.72 -9.98
C ALA A 76 -7.20 -10.08 -11.34
N ALA A 77 -7.79 -10.84 -12.26
CA ALA A 77 -8.17 -10.36 -13.59
C ALA A 77 -9.19 -9.21 -13.51
N ASP A 78 -10.19 -9.30 -12.64
CA ASP A 78 -11.19 -8.25 -12.44
C ASP A 78 -10.57 -6.95 -11.92
N LEU A 79 -9.71 -7.04 -10.90
CA LEU A 79 -9.05 -5.85 -10.36
C LEU A 79 -8.11 -5.20 -11.38
N ILE A 80 -7.43 -6.01 -12.21
CA ILE A 80 -6.63 -5.51 -13.34
C ILE A 80 -7.53 -4.81 -14.36
N ALA A 81 -8.68 -5.40 -14.72
CA ALA A 81 -9.62 -4.84 -15.67
C ALA A 81 -10.22 -3.52 -15.18
N ILE A 82 -10.64 -3.45 -13.91
CA ILE A 82 -11.13 -2.23 -13.26
C ILE A 82 -10.05 -1.14 -13.28
N SER A 83 -8.82 -1.52 -12.92
CA SER A 83 -7.67 -0.62 -12.93
C SER A 83 -7.40 -0.05 -14.34
N TYR A 84 -7.42 -0.91 -15.36
CA TYR A 84 -7.22 -0.53 -16.75
C TYR A 84 -8.32 0.42 -17.25
N LYS A 85 -9.58 0.11 -16.94
CA LYS A 85 -10.73 0.95 -17.30
C LYS A 85 -10.65 2.35 -16.70
N ARG A 86 -10.13 2.48 -15.47
CA ARG A 86 -10.03 3.78 -14.79
C ARG A 86 -8.90 4.65 -15.35
N ASN A 87 -7.78 4.06 -15.79
CA ASN A 87 -6.65 4.83 -16.31
C ASN A 87 -5.87 4.09 -17.40
N SER A 88 -6.42 4.00 -18.61
CA SER A 88 -5.82 3.29 -19.74
C SER A 88 -4.50 3.89 -20.26
N LYS A 89 -4.16 5.12 -19.86
CA LYS A 89 -2.90 5.79 -20.24
C LYS A 89 -1.69 5.30 -19.46
N MET A 90 -1.93 4.62 -18.33
CA MET A 90 -0.86 4.09 -17.50
C MET A 90 -0.28 2.82 -18.11
N GLU A 91 1.03 2.58 -17.93
CA GLU A 91 1.65 1.35 -18.42
C GLU A 91 1.01 0.10 -17.78
N PHE A 92 0.83 -0.95 -18.57
CA PHE A 92 0.14 -2.17 -18.16
C PHE A 92 0.72 -2.81 -16.88
N ARG A 93 2.04 -2.69 -16.66
CA ARG A 93 2.71 -3.20 -15.46
C ARG A 93 2.11 -2.69 -14.15
N TYR A 94 1.59 -1.46 -14.12
CA TYR A 94 0.99 -0.88 -12.93
C TYR A 94 -0.41 -1.44 -12.70
N HIS A 95 -1.19 -1.68 -13.76
CA HIS A 95 -2.47 -2.37 -13.64
C HIS A 95 -2.30 -3.78 -13.10
N PHE A 96 -1.28 -4.48 -13.60
CA PHE A 96 -0.91 -5.81 -13.13
C PHE A 96 -0.55 -5.82 -11.65
N PHE A 97 0.28 -4.87 -11.21
CA PHE A 97 0.62 -4.71 -9.79
C PHE A 97 -0.62 -4.41 -8.94
N TYR A 98 -1.48 -3.48 -9.37
CA TYR A 98 -2.65 -3.07 -8.57
C TYR A 98 -3.67 -4.20 -8.39
N GLY A 99 -3.78 -5.13 -9.34
CA GLY A 99 -4.65 -6.29 -9.16
C GLY A 99 -4.02 -7.39 -8.31
N LEU A 100 -2.73 -7.68 -8.49
CA LEU A 100 -2.06 -8.75 -7.76
C LEU A 100 -1.69 -8.38 -6.33
N TYR A 101 -1.21 -7.17 -6.09
CA TYR A 101 -0.65 -6.79 -4.80
C TYR A 101 -1.64 -6.93 -3.63
N PRO A 102 -2.91 -6.46 -3.70
CA PRO A 102 -3.87 -6.67 -2.61
C PRO A 102 -4.08 -8.16 -2.26
N ILE A 103 -4.06 -9.01 -3.29
CA ILE A 103 -4.24 -10.46 -3.16
C ILE A 103 -3.01 -11.10 -2.55
N VAL A 104 -1.81 -10.84 -3.09
CA VAL A 104 -0.55 -11.37 -2.57
C VAL A 104 -0.37 -10.92 -1.12
N PHE A 105 -0.63 -9.65 -0.84
CA PHE A 105 -0.57 -9.10 0.50
C PHE A 105 -1.49 -9.87 1.45
N TYR A 106 -2.76 -10.07 1.07
CA TYR A 106 -3.72 -10.83 1.86
C TYR A 106 -3.28 -12.28 2.08
N VAL A 107 -2.93 -13.00 1.01
CA VAL A 107 -2.61 -14.43 1.05
C VAL A 107 -1.31 -14.69 1.81
N VAL A 108 -0.28 -13.88 1.61
CA VAL A 108 0.99 -14.01 2.33
C VAL A 108 0.77 -13.79 3.83
N LEU A 109 0.06 -12.73 4.23
CA LEU A 109 -0.22 -12.50 5.64
C LEU A 109 -1.05 -13.63 6.26
N HIS A 110 -2.12 -14.05 5.59
CA HIS A 110 -2.97 -15.14 6.04
C HIS A 110 -2.19 -16.44 6.24
N ASN A 111 -1.40 -16.82 5.24
CA ASN A 111 -0.60 -18.04 5.32
C ASN A 111 0.46 -17.95 6.41
N SER A 112 1.13 -16.80 6.55
CA SER A 112 2.14 -16.59 7.61
C SER A 112 1.54 -16.65 9.00
N PHE A 113 0.40 -16.00 9.24
CA PHE A 113 -0.28 -16.09 10.53
C PHE A 113 -0.72 -17.50 10.84
N PHE A 114 -1.28 -18.20 9.85
CA PHE A 114 -1.69 -19.59 10.01
C PHE A 114 -0.53 -20.47 10.48
N ILE A 115 0.65 -20.34 9.85
CA ILE A 115 1.86 -21.07 10.25
C ILE A 115 2.29 -20.71 11.68
N ILE A 116 2.28 -19.42 12.03
CA ILE A 116 2.63 -18.94 13.38
C ILE A 116 1.67 -19.53 14.42
N CYS A 117 0.36 -19.52 14.15
CA CYS A 117 -0.65 -20.08 15.05
C CYS A 117 -0.51 -21.59 15.21
N GLN A 118 -0.27 -22.33 14.12
CA GLN A 118 -0.03 -23.77 14.22
C GLN A 118 1.22 -24.09 15.04
N SER A 119 2.28 -23.30 14.87
CA SER A 119 3.54 -23.45 15.61
C SER A 119 3.38 -23.16 17.11
N ILE A 120 2.73 -22.05 17.47
CA ILE A 120 2.57 -21.63 18.88
C ILE A 120 1.55 -22.49 19.62
N PHE A 121 0.40 -22.76 19.01
CA PHE A 121 -0.72 -23.42 19.70
C PHE A 121 -0.74 -24.94 19.50
N SER A 122 0.14 -25.49 18.65
CA SER A 122 0.15 -26.92 18.29
C SER A 122 -1.20 -27.45 17.78
N ILE A 123 -2.05 -26.56 17.24
CA ILE A 123 -3.36 -26.91 16.69
C ILE A 123 -3.16 -27.31 15.23
N LYS A 124 -3.47 -28.57 14.88
CA LYS A 124 -3.55 -28.99 13.47
C LYS A 124 -4.86 -28.45 12.87
N ILE A 125 -4.76 -27.38 12.10
CA ILE A 125 -5.91 -26.79 11.43
C ILE A 125 -6.06 -27.45 10.06
N ASP A 126 -7.15 -28.20 9.86
CA ASP A 126 -7.49 -28.81 8.57
C ASP A 126 -8.30 -27.82 7.73
N ILE A 127 -7.70 -27.30 6.66
CA ILE A 127 -8.28 -26.27 5.77
C ILE A 127 -9.53 -26.81 5.05
N LEU A 128 -9.65 -28.14 4.91
CA LEU A 128 -10.78 -28.79 4.22
C LEU A 128 -11.97 -29.03 5.13
N LYS A 129 -11.83 -28.83 6.45
CA LYS A 129 -12.91 -28.96 7.43
C LYS A 129 -13.18 -27.60 8.08
N PRO A 130 -14.34 -26.99 7.79
CA PRO A 130 -14.67 -25.73 8.43
C PRO A 130 -14.80 -25.98 9.94
N SER A 131 -13.99 -25.29 10.71
CA SER A 131 -13.94 -25.35 12.17
C SER A 131 -13.80 -23.93 12.70
N LEU A 132 -14.17 -23.71 13.96
CA LEU A 132 -14.13 -22.37 14.57
C LEU A 132 -12.77 -21.66 14.36
N PRO A 133 -11.60 -22.34 14.51
CA PRO A 133 -10.29 -21.73 14.23
C PRO A 133 -10.11 -21.31 12.77
N VAL A 134 -10.60 -22.10 11.80
CA VAL A 134 -10.53 -21.78 10.36
C VAL A 134 -11.38 -20.57 10.00
N ILE A 135 -12.48 -20.35 10.73
CA ILE A 135 -13.37 -19.21 10.50
C ILE A 135 -12.75 -17.93 11.10
N LEU A 136 -12.12 -18.03 12.28
CA LEU A 136 -11.46 -16.90 12.93
C LEU A 136 -10.22 -16.39 12.16
N THR A 137 -9.58 -17.23 11.34
CA THR A 137 -8.38 -16.83 10.56
C THR A 137 -8.67 -15.98 9.33
N GLY A 138 -9.93 -15.85 8.86
CA GLY A 138 -10.19 -15.02 7.66
C GLY A 138 -10.17 -13.51 7.90
N ILE A 139 -10.41 -13.06 9.13
CA ILE A 139 -10.40 -11.64 9.53
C ILE A 139 -8.99 -11.17 9.89
N GLU A 140 -8.15 -12.10 10.31
CA GLU A 140 -6.81 -11.85 10.81
C GLU A 140 -5.89 -11.04 9.87
N PRO A 141 -5.84 -11.29 8.55
CA PRO A 141 -4.95 -10.55 7.65
C PRO A 141 -5.16 -9.05 7.72
N PHE A 142 -6.36 -8.60 8.08
CA PHE A 142 -6.70 -7.19 8.23
C PHE A 142 -6.28 -6.61 9.58
N ILE A 143 -6.31 -7.41 10.64
CA ILE A 143 -5.75 -7.03 11.93
C ILE A 143 -4.23 -6.89 11.77
N VAL A 144 -3.59 -7.87 11.14
CA VAL A 144 -2.15 -7.83 10.84
C VAL A 144 -1.83 -6.65 9.92
N TYR A 145 -2.60 -6.42 8.86
CA TYR A 145 -2.51 -5.23 8.02
C TYR A 145 -2.51 -3.93 8.83
N TYR A 146 -3.50 -3.76 9.72
CA TYR A 146 -3.65 -2.54 10.51
C TYR A 146 -2.45 -2.35 11.45
N LEU A 147 -2.01 -3.42 12.11
CA LEU A 147 -0.84 -3.41 12.99
C LEU A 147 0.44 -3.08 12.20
N VAL A 148 0.62 -3.66 11.02
CA VAL A 148 1.80 -3.46 10.16
C VAL A 148 1.84 -2.04 9.60
N SER A 149 0.72 -1.52 9.11
CA SER A 149 0.61 -0.13 8.65
C SER A 149 0.96 0.85 9.77
N ARG A 150 0.44 0.61 10.98
CA ARG A 150 0.76 1.43 12.16
C ARG A 150 2.21 1.29 12.62
N TRP A 151 2.75 0.07 12.64
CA TRP A 151 4.11 -0.19 13.10
C TRP A 151 5.17 0.38 12.16
N LEU A 152 4.98 0.20 10.84
CA LEU A 152 5.91 0.69 9.84
C LEU A 152 5.66 2.16 9.46
N ASN A 153 4.62 2.80 10.02
CA ASN A 153 4.13 4.12 9.60
C ASN A 153 3.91 4.21 8.08
N ILE A 154 3.52 3.08 7.47
CA ILE A 154 3.31 2.99 6.03
C ILE A 154 1.89 3.46 5.76
N ASP A 155 1.80 4.59 5.08
CA ASP A 155 0.57 4.96 4.39
C ASP A 155 0.45 4.12 3.11
N ILE A 156 -0.23 2.98 3.25
CA ILE A 156 -0.46 2.04 2.15
C ILE A 156 -1.25 2.73 1.03
N SER A 157 -1.99 3.80 1.33
CA SER A 157 -2.66 4.58 0.29
C SER A 157 -1.70 5.31 -0.64
N ASN A 158 -0.46 5.55 -0.21
CA ASN A 158 0.59 6.16 -1.00
C ASN A 158 1.48 5.14 -1.72
N VAL A 159 1.28 3.82 -1.53
CA VAL A 159 2.07 2.78 -2.22
C VAL A 159 2.04 2.97 -3.73
N SER A 160 0.88 3.27 -4.33
CA SER A 160 0.78 3.52 -5.78
C SER A 160 1.59 4.72 -6.26
N GLN A 161 1.64 5.79 -5.46
CA GLN A 161 2.37 7.01 -5.76
C GLN A 161 3.87 6.83 -5.55
N SER A 162 4.25 6.20 -4.43
CA SER A 162 5.63 5.85 -4.12
C SER A 162 6.23 4.89 -5.13
N LEU A 163 5.45 3.93 -5.64
CA LEU A 163 5.87 3.03 -6.72
C LEU A 163 6.25 3.79 -7.98
N LYS A 164 5.39 4.69 -8.45
CA LYS A 164 5.64 5.48 -9.66
C LYS A 164 6.82 6.42 -9.52
N LYS A 165 7.06 6.93 -8.32
CA LYS A 165 8.10 7.94 -8.06
C LYS A 165 9.46 7.33 -7.74
N HIS A 166 9.51 6.22 -7.00
CA HIS A 166 10.73 5.72 -6.37
C HIS A 166 11.21 4.36 -6.89
N ILE A 167 10.40 3.63 -7.67
CA ILE A 167 10.78 2.31 -8.16
C ILE A 167 11.10 2.39 -9.64
N GLU A 168 12.31 1.98 -10.00
CA GLU A 168 12.70 1.85 -11.40
C GLU A 168 11.82 0.82 -12.13
N PRO A 169 11.48 1.05 -13.42
CA PRO A 169 10.63 0.14 -14.18
C PRO A 169 11.12 -1.31 -14.22
N LYS A 170 12.44 -1.54 -14.19
CA LYS A 170 13.05 -2.88 -14.15
C LYS A 170 12.78 -3.59 -12.83
N VAL A 171 13.02 -2.90 -11.70
CA VAL A 171 12.75 -3.41 -10.36
C VAL A 171 11.26 -3.71 -10.19
N PHE A 172 10.40 -2.83 -10.70
CA PHE A 172 8.96 -3.02 -10.65
C PHE A 172 8.50 -4.28 -11.39
N ASN A 173 9.08 -4.57 -12.56
CA ASN A 173 8.81 -5.83 -13.28
C ASN A 173 9.24 -7.06 -12.47
N ILE A 174 10.38 -6.99 -11.78
CA ILE A 174 10.84 -8.08 -10.90
C ILE A 174 9.82 -8.32 -9.78
N VAL A 175 9.29 -7.27 -9.15
CA VAL A 175 8.26 -7.40 -8.11
C VAL A 175 7.00 -8.09 -8.66
N ASN A 176 6.52 -7.68 -9.85
CA ASN A 176 5.38 -8.33 -10.50
C ASN A 176 5.64 -9.81 -10.82
N ILE A 177 6.84 -10.13 -11.32
CA ILE A 177 7.23 -11.52 -11.61
C ILE A 177 7.25 -12.35 -10.33
N LEU A 178 7.83 -11.83 -9.24
CA LEU A 178 7.85 -12.49 -7.94
C LEU A 178 6.43 -12.75 -7.42
N MET A 179 5.51 -11.79 -7.57
CA MET A 179 4.10 -11.96 -7.17
C MET A 179 3.42 -13.11 -7.93
N VAL A 180 3.64 -13.22 -9.24
CA VAL A 180 3.09 -14.35 -10.03
C VAL A 180 3.75 -15.66 -9.64
N PHE A 181 5.08 -15.64 -9.46
CA PHE A 181 5.84 -16.83 -9.12
C PHE A 181 5.44 -17.41 -7.76
N TYR A 182 5.01 -16.56 -6.82
CA TYR A 182 4.41 -17.01 -5.56
C TYR A 182 3.22 -17.94 -5.78
N PHE A 183 2.22 -17.50 -6.55
CA PHE A 183 1.02 -18.29 -6.81
C PHE A 183 1.35 -19.57 -7.57
N LEU A 184 2.21 -19.50 -8.60
CA LEU A 184 2.64 -20.67 -9.35
C LEU A 184 3.35 -21.71 -8.47
N LEU A 185 4.19 -21.28 -7.53
CA LEU A 185 4.86 -22.19 -6.60
C LEU A 185 3.88 -22.86 -5.64
N VAL A 186 2.94 -22.08 -5.08
CA VAL A 186 1.92 -22.59 -4.16
C VAL A 186 1.05 -23.65 -4.86
N ASP A 187 0.60 -23.35 -6.07
CA ASP A 187 -0.20 -24.26 -6.90
C ASP A 187 0.57 -25.52 -7.29
N ALA A 188 1.82 -25.36 -7.75
CA ALA A 188 2.66 -26.48 -8.15
C ALA A 188 2.86 -27.48 -7.00
N ILE A 189 3.11 -26.99 -5.79
CA ILE A 189 3.28 -27.85 -4.61
C ILE A 189 2.00 -28.61 -4.29
N ALA A 190 0.85 -27.95 -4.41
CA ALA A 190 -0.43 -28.55 -4.12
C ALA A 190 -0.91 -29.56 -5.16
N ILE A 191 -0.50 -29.42 -6.42
CA ILE A 191 -0.72 -30.44 -7.46
C ILE A 191 0.19 -31.65 -7.24
N LEU A 192 1.48 -31.42 -6.99
CA LEU A 192 2.48 -32.49 -6.92
C LEU A 192 2.24 -33.43 -5.73
N ARG A 193 1.79 -32.92 -4.59
CA ARG A 193 1.54 -33.71 -3.39
C ARG A 193 0.36 -33.11 -2.58
N PRO A 194 -0.77 -33.83 -2.45
CA PRO A 194 -1.98 -33.33 -1.79
C PRO A 194 -1.76 -32.96 -0.31
N PHE A 195 -2.69 -32.17 0.24
CA PHE A 195 -2.74 -31.72 1.64
C PHE A 195 -2.77 -32.92 2.60
N ARG A 196 -1.59 -33.37 3.05
CA ARG A 196 -1.35 -34.36 4.13
C ARG A 196 0.11 -34.84 4.21
N ASP A 197 0.96 -34.47 3.25
CA ASP A 197 2.39 -34.78 3.33
C ASP A 197 3.12 -33.75 4.22
N ALA A 198 3.69 -34.22 5.34
CA ALA A 198 4.40 -33.38 6.31
C ALA A 198 5.59 -32.63 5.69
N ALA A 199 6.25 -33.20 4.66
CA ALA A 199 7.34 -32.52 3.97
C ALA A 199 6.83 -31.33 3.15
N ASN A 200 5.62 -31.43 2.58
CA ASN A 200 4.99 -30.35 1.83
C ASN A 200 4.54 -29.21 2.74
N ASP A 201 4.01 -29.53 3.92
CA ASP A 201 3.59 -28.51 4.88
C ASP A 201 4.80 -27.66 5.33
N ALA A 202 5.96 -28.30 5.55
CA ALA A 202 7.20 -27.59 5.83
C ALA A 202 7.67 -26.70 4.65
N LEU A 203 7.63 -27.21 3.42
CA LEU A 203 8.01 -26.43 2.23
C LEU A 203 7.09 -25.21 2.00
N ARG A 204 5.78 -25.39 2.16
CA ARG A 204 4.79 -24.29 2.10
C ARG A 204 5.06 -23.25 3.17
N ALA A 205 5.41 -23.70 4.38
CA ALA A 205 5.73 -22.79 5.47
C ALA A 205 6.98 -21.95 5.17
N ILE A 206 8.03 -22.59 4.63
CA ILE A 206 9.26 -21.91 4.22
C ILE A 206 8.98 -20.89 3.11
N ILE A 207 8.18 -21.25 2.09
CA ILE A 207 7.84 -20.34 1.00
C ILE A 207 7.01 -19.17 1.50
N ALA A 208 5.96 -19.41 2.29
CA ALA A 208 5.15 -18.35 2.87
C ALA A 208 6.00 -17.41 3.74
N PHE A 209 6.92 -17.94 4.53
CA PHE A 209 7.84 -17.14 5.34
C PHE A 209 8.84 -16.32 4.50
N LEU A 210 9.39 -16.91 3.43
CA LEU A 210 10.27 -16.19 2.49
C LEU A 210 9.54 -15.02 1.84
N TYR A 211 8.32 -15.25 1.35
CA TYR A 211 7.50 -14.20 0.73
C TYR A 211 6.99 -13.17 1.73
N PHE A 212 6.79 -13.55 2.99
CA PHE A 212 6.54 -12.61 4.07
C PHE A 212 7.72 -11.65 4.27
N ILE A 213 8.94 -12.17 4.36
CA ILE A 213 10.15 -11.33 4.46
C ILE A 213 10.29 -10.42 3.23
N LEU A 214 10.07 -10.95 2.01
CA LEU A 214 10.11 -10.15 0.79
C LEU A 214 9.06 -9.03 0.78
N LEU A 215 7.83 -9.34 1.18
CA LEU A 215 6.73 -8.37 1.27
C LEU A 215 7.08 -7.24 2.23
N PHE A 216 7.58 -7.56 3.42
CA PHE A 216 8.00 -6.56 4.41
C PHE A 216 9.21 -5.76 3.95
N THR A 217 10.19 -6.40 3.30
CA THR A 217 11.36 -5.71 2.75
C THR A 217 10.94 -4.71 1.68
N PHE A 218 10.04 -5.11 0.79
CA PHE A 218 9.48 -4.23 -0.24
C PHE A 218 8.71 -3.05 0.35
N LEU A 219 7.86 -3.32 1.35
CA LEU A 219 7.12 -2.29 2.07
C LEU A 219 8.05 -1.31 2.81
N PHE A 220 9.05 -1.83 3.51
CA PHE A 220 10.05 -1.04 4.21
C PHE A 220 10.86 -0.17 3.24
N TYR A 221 11.24 -0.71 2.08
CA TYR A 221 11.93 0.06 1.05
C TYR A 221 11.10 1.26 0.57
N LEU A 222 9.82 1.05 0.27
CA LEU A 222 8.93 2.14 -0.15
C LEU A 222 8.80 3.21 0.92
N ASN A 223 8.68 2.79 2.18
CA ASN A 223 8.59 3.69 3.31
C ASN A 223 9.86 4.50 3.51
N PHE A 224 11.02 3.84 3.46
CA PHE A 224 12.32 4.48 3.60
C PHE A 224 12.53 5.54 2.52
N ARG A 225 12.20 5.22 1.25
CA ARG A 225 12.28 6.19 0.15
C ARG A 225 11.37 7.40 0.37
N HIS A 226 10.12 7.16 0.79
CA HIS A 226 9.19 8.25 1.07
C HIS A 226 9.67 9.14 2.24
N GLY A 227 10.22 8.55 3.29
CA GLY A 227 10.77 9.29 4.43
C GLY A 227 12.01 10.12 4.07
N GLN A 228 12.87 9.63 3.16
CA GLN A 228 14.00 10.42 2.64
C GLN A 228 13.52 11.64 1.87
N GLU A 229 12.51 11.49 1.01
CA GLU A 229 11.93 12.59 0.26
C GLU A 229 11.36 13.67 1.19
N GLN A 230 10.58 13.27 2.20
CA GLN A 230 10.03 14.20 3.20
C GLN A 230 11.14 14.97 3.93
N LYS A 231 12.26 14.30 4.23
CA LYS A 231 13.43 14.92 4.85
C LYS A 231 14.11 15.91 3.91
N GLU A 232 14.29 15.58 2.64
CA GLU A 232 14.87 16.48 1.63
C GLU A 232 13.97 17.71 1.39
N GLU A 233 12.66 17.54 1.33
CA GLU A 233 11.71 18.65 1.21
C GLU A 233 11.75 19.57 2.43
N LEU A 234 11.85 19.00 3.64
CA LEU A 234 12.00 19.77 4.87
C LEU A 234 13.29 20.59 4.87
N LEU A 235 14.43 19.98 4.49
CA LEU A 235 15.72 20.67 4.41
C LEU A 235 15.69 21.81 3.38
N ARG A 236 15.10 21.57 2.20
CA ARG A 236 14.92 22.61 1.18
C ARG A 236 14.07 23.77 1.69
N ASN A 237 13.00 23.48 2.43
CA ASN A 237 12.15 24.53 3.02
C ASN A 237 12.91 25.36 4.07
N GLN A 238 13.73 24.72 4.89
CA GLN A 238 14.59 25.41 5.87
C GLN A 238 15.63 26.32 5.19
N GLU A 239 16.26 25.86 4.11
CA GLU A 239 17.20 26.68 3.32
C GLU A 239 16.52 27.89 2.69
N MET A 240 15.31 27.73 2.15
CA MET A 240 14.51 28.84 1.62
C MET A 240 14.15 29.86 2.71
N GLU A 241 13.77 29.39 3.90
CA GLU A 241 13.45 30.25 5.04
C GLU A 241 14.67 31.03 5.53
N LEU A 242 15.84 30.38 5.66
CA LEU A 242 17.10 31.04 6.00
C LEU A 242 17.48 32.12 4.98
N THR A 243 17.33 31.82 3.69
CA THR A 243 17.62 32.78 2.61
C THR A 243 16.66 33.98 2.68
N ALA A 244 15.38 33.74 2.98
CA ALA A 244 14.40 34.81 3.15
C ALA A 244 14.73 35.71 4.35
N LEU A 245 15.16 35.12 5.47
CA LEU A 245 15.60 35.85 6.66
C LEU A 245 16.87 36.68 6.40
N GLU A 246 17.84 36.14 5.66
CA GLU A 246 19.05 36.88 5.29
C GLU A 246 18.72 38.10 4.41
N ASN A 247 17.86 37.92 3.41
CA ASN A 247 17.40 39.00 2.54
C ASN A 247 16.63 40.07 3.32
N TYR A 248 15.76 39.65 4.24
CA TYR A 248 15.05 40.57 5.12
C TYR A 248 16.02 41.36 6.01
N SER A 249 17.03 40.71 6.59
CA SER A 249 18.06 41.38 7.39
C SER A 249 18.82 42.43 6.58
N LYS A 250 19.25 42.10 5.35
CA LYS A 250 19.92 43.06 4.45
C LYS A 250 19.02 44.25 4.10
N HIS A 251 17.72 44.00 3.91
CA HIS A 251 16.75 45.05 3.64
C HIS A 251 16.60 46.01 4.84
N VAL A 252 16.50 45.49 6.05
CA VAL A 252 16.48 46.29 7.29
C VAL A 252 17.77 47.11 7.43
N GLU A 253 18.93 46.51 7.13
CA GLU A 253 20.20 47.22 7.15
C GLU A 253 20.24 48.38 6.14
N SER A 254 19.76 48.16 4.91
CA SER A 254 19.67 49.23 3.91
C SER A 254 18.73 50.37 4.34
N LEU A 255 17.58 50.05 4.95
CA LEU A 255 16.66 51.04 5.49
C LEU A 255 17.31 51.86 6.62
N TYR A 256 18.07 51.21 7.50
CA TYR A 256 18.81 51.90 8.55
C TYR A 256 19.89 52.84 7.99
N GLN A 257 20.63 52.40 6.96
CA GLN A 257 21.62 53.24 6.28
C GLN A 257 20.96 54.46 5.61
N GLU A 258 19.81 54.27 4.96
CA GLU A 258 19.03 55.35 4.33
C GLU A 258 18.55 56.38 5.37
N VAL A 259 17.97 55.92 6.49
CA VAL A 259 17.55 56.80 7.60
C VAL A 259 18.73 57.56 8.19
N ARG A 260 19.90 56.91 8.33
CA ARG A 260 21.12 57.56 8.82
C ARG A 260 21.62 58.64 7.86
N SER A 261 21.60 58.38 6.55
CA SER A 261 21.95 59.36 5.53
C SER A 261 21.00 60.55 5.59
N PHE A 262 19.68 60.29 5.63
CA PHE A 262 18.67 61.35 5.72
C PHE A 262 18.89 62.26 6.93
N ARG A 263 19.19 61.70 8.10
CA ARG A 263 19.48 62.49 9.31
C ARG A 263 20.74 63.35 9.16
N HIS A 264 21.80 62.80 8.55
CA HIS A 264 23.03 63.54 8.30
C HIS A 264 22.79 64.70 7.32
N ASP A 265 22.07 64.43 6.22
CA ASP A 265 21.75 65.43 5.21
C ASP A 265 20.85 66.53 5.78
N TYR A 266 19.86 66.17 6.60
CA TYR A 266 19.02 67.11 7.36
C TYR A 266 19.85 68.01 8.29
N ALA A 267 20.81 67.45 9.03
CA ALA A 267 21.68 68.22 9.91
C ALA A 267 22.54 69.22 9.13
N ASN A 268 23.05 68.84 7.96
CA ASN A 268 23.80 69.72 7.07
C ASN A 268 22.93 70.86 6.55
N VAL A 269 21.71 70.57 6.09
CA VAL A 269 20.75 71.61 5.66
C VAL A 269 20.45 72.59 6.80
N LEU A 270 20.20 72.10 8.01
CA LEU A 270 19.94 72.95 9.18
C LEU A 270 21.16 73.83 9.54
N MET A 271 22.36 73.26 9.46
CA MET A 271 23.60 73.99 9.70
C MET A 271 23.81 75.08 8.64
N SER A 272 23.60 74.75 7.36
CA SER A 272 23.68 75.72 6.26
C SER A 272 22.66 76.85 6.41
N LEU A 273 21.42 76.54 6.79
CA LEU A 273 20.39 77.54 7.10
C LEU A 273 20.84 78.46 8.24
N LYS A 274 21.33 77.89 9.35
CA LYS A 274 21.85 78.66 10.48
C LYS A 274 23.00 79.60 10.06
N VAL A 275 23.97 79.10 9.28
CA VAL A 275 25.08 79.91 8.77
C VAL A 275 24.55 81.06 7.89
N GLY A 276 23.55 80.81 7.04
CA GLY A 276 22.93 81.85 6.22
C GLY A 276 22.25 82.94 7.05
N ILE A 277 21.55 82.56 8.13
CA ILE A 277 20.91 83.49 9.08
C ILE A 277 22.00 84.32 9.79
N ASP A 278 23.02 83.66 10.33
CA ASP A 278 24.09 84.30 11.10
C ASP A 278 24.93 85.28 10.25
N GLN A 279 25.03 85.04 8.93
CA GLN A 279 25.75 85.91 7.99
C GLN A 279 24.89 87.05 7.42
N GLY A 280 23.59 87.11 7.74
CA GLY A 280 22.68 88.15 7.24
C GLY A 280 22.40 88.07 5.73
N ASN A 281 22.60 86.90 5.10
CA ASN A 281 22.40 86.68 3.65
C ASN A 281 21.04 86.08 3.29
N LEU A 282 20.15 85.92 4.27
CA LEU A 282 18.77 85.47 4.08
C LEU A 282 17.85 86.70 4.21
N ASP A 283 17.69 87.43 3.10
CA ASP A 283 16.61 88.42 2.92
C ASP A 283 15.28 87.72 2.56
#